data_AF-A0A924IF80-F1
#
_entry.id   AF-A0A924IF80-F1
#
_cell.length_a   1.000
_cell.length_b   1.000
_cell.length_c   1.000
_cell.angle_alpha   90.00
_cell.angle_beta   90.00
_cell.angle_gamma   90.00
#
_symmetry.space_group_name_H-M   'P 1'
#
loop_
_entity.id
_entity.type
_entity.pdbx_description
1 polymer ?
#
loop_
_entity_poly.entity_id
_entity_poly.type
_entity_poly.pdbx_seq_one_letter_code
_entity_poly.pdbx_strand_id
1 'polypeptide(L)'
;MKKNIVPLILLLLLSIPYFAKAQVLSDDPKTYYVSADGIRVRSSPEENARVLGLLNLNDEVKIQNSEAILDNKYVEIQIIKTSSTIFSSEKYFIAKEFLLEKPVDYKEFKGKYFIVLNVATETLRLYERSCIEINCSNKMILETEVVVGEDKNTPKDAKGKGRSILGSFRATGWTKFYEDSEGHYPAWYKEGYPDLPKADNHNITLWFSNQYMPENNDGTKSGKMRGAFGWYTMFVGPQSFGQWVHGTIGWGEDKDYYIKATKKMLPNVLSNPRSSGCARNNNEAIAYLRQLVEVGTPVIKIYAQEKLFDPSLKNYPRKVVRWSYVLTKNKTLRADREDVLKTLGITSAELDRYWETKRLGDVVILDPKDPLNQIMEVGTYHLDTHPDTIEFTPGEKMSKFGRKINRKGNVYGVKSWNMSGTYFIDTGTLYNYNHPSEILETGGFPDEVTPPWMMAK
;
A
#
# COMPACT_ATOMS: atom_id res chain seq x y z
N MET A 1 92.87 31.89 -7.21
CA MET A 1 91.48 31.50 -7.54
C MET A 1 91.50 30.21 -8.35
N LYS A 2 91.08 29.08 -7.77
CA LYS A 2 90.77 27.83 -8.48
C LYS A 2 89.50 27.26 -7.85
N LYS A 3 88.41 27.23 -8.63
CA LYS A 3 87.10 26.69 -8.26
C LYS A 3 87.00 25.27 -8.83
N ASN A 4 86.58 24.32 -8.00
CA ASN A 4 86.19 22.98 -8.42
C ASN A 4 84.76 23.00 -8.94
N ILE A 5 84.55 22.43 -10.13
CA ILE A 5 83.28 22.23 -10.82
C ILE A 5 82.93 20.74 -10.68
N VAL A 6 81.72 20.45 -10.20
CA VAL A 6 81.08 19.13 -10.27
C VAL A 6 80.20 19.10 -11.53
N PRO A 7 80.19 18.03 -12.34
CA PRO A 7 79.31 17.95 -13.50
C PRO A 7 77.93 17.39 -13.14
N LEU A 8 76.91 18.09 -13.65
CA LEU A 8 75.49 17.74 -13.61
C LEU A 8 75.19 16.76 -14.76
N ILE A 9 74.72 15.56 -14.44
CA ILE A 9 74.25 14.58 -15.43
C ILE A 9 72.84 14.96 -15.87
N LEU A 10 72.69 15.26 -17.16
CA LEU A 10 71.44 15.57 -17.85
C LEU A 10 70.82 14.25 -18.32
N LEU A 11 69.70 13.82 -17.72
CA LEU A 11 68.90 12.68 -18.19
C LEU A 11 67.80 13.19 -19.13
N LEU A 12 67.89 12.83 -20.41
CA LEU A 12 66.79 12.96 -21.37
C LEU A 12 65.64 12.03 -20.98
N LEU A 13 64.47 12.59 -20.65
CA LEU A 13 63.22 11.86 -20.56
C LEU A 13 62.58 11.76 -21.96
N LEU A 14 62.56 10.53 -22.49
CA LEU A 14 61.77 10.14 -23.65
C LEU A 14 60.27 10.22 -23.30
N SER A 15 59.55 11.09 -23.99
CA SER A 15 58.09 11.16 -23.96
C SER A 15 57.49 9.94 -24.67
N ILE A 16 57.02 8.97 -23.89
CA ILE A 16 56.16 7.88 -24.37
C ILE A 16 54.71 8.41 -24.35
N PRO A 17 53.95 8.38 -25.45
CA PRO A 17 52.54 8.74 -25.42
C PRO A 17 51.78 7.69 -24.61
N TYR A 18 51.19 8.13 -23.49
CA TYR A 18 50.20 7.36 -22.74
C TYR A 18 48.96 7.20 -23.61
N PHE A 19 48.88 6.09 -24.36
CA PHE A 19 47.59 5.60 -24.84
C PHE A 19 46.82 5.14 -23.60
N ALA A 20 45.88 5.96 -23.14
CA ALA A 20 44.84 5.52 -22.23
C ALA A 20 44.12 4.36 -22.90
N LYS A 21 44.38 3.15 -22.42
CA LYS A 21 43.65 1.94 -22.79
C LYS A 21 42.22 2.16 -22.29
N ALA A 22 41.32 2.55 -23.18
CA ALA A 22 39.90 2.49 -22.91
C ALA A 22 39.60 1.03 -22.53
N GLN A 23 39.37 0.81 -21.25
CA GLN A 23 38.86 -0.46 -20.77
C GLN A 23 37.42 -0.52 -21.26
N VAL A 24 37.24 -1.13 -22.44
CA VAL A 24 35.93 -1.53 -22.92
C VAL A 24 35.43 -2.52 -21.89
N LEU A 25 34.56 -2.05 -20.99
CA LEU A 25 33.75 -2.89 -20.12
C LEU A 25 32.91 -3.77 -21.04
N SER A 26 33.40 -4.99 -21.24
CA SER A 26 32.65 -6.12 -21.76
C SER A 26 31.70 -6.59 -20.65
N ASP A 27 30.65 -5.80 -20.38
CA ASP A 27 29.53 -6.24 -19.56
C ASP A 27 28.30 -6.30 -20.46
N ASP A 28 27.88 -7.51 -20.81
CA ASP A 28 26.50 -7.73 -21.25
C ASP A 28 25.59 -7.11 -20.16
N PRO A 29 24.72 -6.13 -20.48
CA PRO A 29 24.01 -5.38 -19.45
C PRO A 29 23.25 -6.33 -18.52
N LYS A 30 23.70 -6.35 -17.25
CA LYS A 30 23.16 -7.19 -16.18
C LYS A 30 21.65 -6.97 -16.06
N THR A 31 20.89 -8.07 -16.01
CA THR A 31 19.44 -8.02 -15.79
C THR A 31 19.17 -7.80 -14.31
N TYR A 32 18.27 -6.88 -14.01
CA TYR A 32 17.77 -6.55 -12.69
C TYR A 32 16.27 -6.87 -12.62
N TYR A 33 15.79 -7.02 -11.39
CA TYR A 33 14.42 -7.37 -11.07
C TYR A 33 13.83 -6.26 -10.21
N VAL A 34 12.60 -5.86 -10.51
CA VAL A 34 11.91 -4.85 -9.70
C VAL A 34 11.55 -5.45 -8.33
N SER A 35 11.87 -4.73 -7.26
CA SER A 35 11.79 -5.20 -5.86
C SER A 35 10.39 -5.17 -5.23
N ALA A 36 9.42 -4.56 -5.90
CA ALA A 36 8.08 -4.29 -5.38
C ALA A 36 7.06 -4.11 -6.50
N ASP A 37 5.78 -4.22 -6.18
CA ASP A 37 4.72 -3.90 -7.14
C ASP A 37 4.44 -2.39 -7.24
N GLY A 38 3.98 -1.95 -8.41
CA GLY A 38 3.51 -0.57 -8.59
C GLY A 38 4.63 0.47 -8.67
N ILE A 39 5.84 0.07 -9.06
CA ILE A 39 6.96 1.01 -9.20
C ILE A 39 6.79 1.85 -10.45
N ARG A 40 6.77 3.17 -10.28
CA ARG A 40 6.55 4.13 -11.37
C ARG A 40 7.73 4.14 -12.33
N VAL A 41 7.42 3.91 -13.61
CA VAL A 41 8.33 4.17 -14.74
C VAL A 41 8.07 5.57 -15.26
N ARG A 42 9.13 6.33 -15.52
CA ARG A 42 9.05 7.75 -15.88
C ARG A 42 9.69 8.04 -17.23
N SER A 43 9.23 9.10 -17.88
CA SER A 43 9.79 9.57 -19.16
C SER A 43 11.09 10.35 -19.01
N SER A 44 11.33 10.89 -17.82
CA SER A 44 12.55 11.59 -17.44
C SER A 44 12.82 11.36 -15.94
N PRO A 45 14.03 11.66 -15.46
CA PRO A 45 14.42 11.49 -14.05
C PRO A 45 14.01 12.66 -13.14
N GLU A 46 13.43 13.72 -13.71
CA GLU A 46 12.98 14.90 -12.98
C GLU A 46 11.84 14.57 -12.00
N GLU A 47 11.72 15.29 -10.88
CA GLU A 47 10.69 14.98 -9.87
C GLU A 47 9.25 15.10 -10.39
N ASN A 48 9.02 15.98 -11.36
CA ASN A 48 7.74 16.20 -12.03
C ASN A 48 7.57 15.42 -13.35
N ALA A 49 8.48 14.48 -13.65
CA ALA A 49 8.42 13.68 -14.86
C ALA A 49 7.10 12.93 -15.02
N ARG A 50 6.62 12.85 -16.27
CA ARG A 50 5.44 12.07 -16.64
C ARG A 50 5.67 10.60 -16.30
N VAL A 51 4.68 9.98 -15.66
CA VAL A 51 4.67 8.53 -15.41
C VAL A 51 4.18 7.82 -16.67
N LEU A 52 4.98 6.88 -17.16
CA LEU A 52 4.73 6.08 -18.36
C LEU A 52 4.06 4.73 -18.07
N GLY A 53 4.04 4.30 -16.81
CA GLY A 53 3.41 3.05 -16.40
C GLY A 53 3.97 2.58 -15.07
N LEU A 54 3.62 1.35 -14.69
CA LEU A 54 4.04 0.72 -13.45
C LEU A 54 4.71 -0.63 -13.75
N LEU A 55 5.86 -0.87 -13.14
CA LEU A 55 6.47 -2.20 -13.09
C LEU A 55 6.09 -2.90 -11.80
N ASN A 56 6.00 -4.23 -11.88
CA ASN A 56 5.62 -5.09 -10.78
C ASN A 56 6.81 -5.88 -10.24
N LEU A 57 6.64 -6.51 -9.08
CA LEU A 57 7.64 -7.35 -8.45
C LEU A 57 8.17 -8.39 -9.45
N ASN A 58 9.49 -8.48 -9.55
CA ASN A 58 10.23 -9.37 -10.44
C ASN A 58 10.05 -9.11 -11.95
N ASP A 59 9.45 -8.00 -12.35
CA ASP A 59 9.59 -7.53 -13.73
C ASP A 59 11.08 -7.33 -14.04
N GLU A 60 11.48 -7.73 -15.25
CA GLU A 60 12.88 -7.80 -15.66
C GLU A 60 13.26 -6.54 -16.43
N VAL A 61 14.34 -5.90 -16.01
CA VAL A 61 14.87 -4.69 -16.65
C VAL A 61 16.39 -4.78 -16.81
N LYS A 62 16.95 -4.08 -17.80
CA LYS A 62 18.40 -3.88 -17.92
C LYS A 62 18.71 -2.41 -17.68
N ILE A 63 19.74 -2.10 -16.89
CA ILE A 63 20.21 -0.71 -16.75
C ILE A 63 20.98 -0.36 -18.04
N GLN A 64 20.51 0.65 -18.77
CA GLN A 64 21.16 1.12 -20.00
C GLN A 64 22.20 2.19 -19.73
N ASN A 65 21.93 3.09 -18.78
CA ASN A 65 22.86 4.12 -18.38
C ASN A 65 22.81 4.31 -16.86
N SER A 66 23.94 4.04 -16.20
CA SER A 66 24.09 4.20 -14.75
C SER A 66 24.68 5.56 -14.34
N GLU A 67 25.24 6.31 -15.30
CA GLU A 67 25.83 7.64 -15.11
C GLU A 67 24.78 8.76 -15.28
N ALA A 68 23.54 8.39 -15.59
CA ALA A 68 22.49 9.32 -15.91
C ALA A 68 21.51 9.53 -14.74
N ILE A 69 21.68 10.69 -14.10
CA ILE A 69 20.67 11.74 -13.82
C ILE A 69 20.16 11.94 -12.37
N LEU A 70 20.30 13.21 -11.92
CA LEU A 70 19.79 13.87 -10.70
C LEU A 70 20.00 13.09 -9.39
N ASP A 71 21.10 13.41 -8.69
CA ASP A 71 21.42 12.91 -7.33
C ASP A 71 21.46 11.38 -7.16
N ASN A 72 21.85 10.61 -8.20
CA ASN A 72 21.93 9.14 -8.17
C ASN A 72 20.61 8.41 -7.84
N LYS A 73 19.46 9.09 -7.94
CA LYS A 73 18.18 8.53 -7.51
C LYS A 73 17.52 7.66 -8.57
N TYR A 74 17.61 8.06 -9.84
CA TYR A 74 16.98 7.36 -10.96
C TYR A 74 18.04 6.77 -11.91
N VAL A 75 17.69 5.70 -12.61
CA VAL A 75 18.51 5.08 -13.65
C VAL A 75 17.70 4.86 -14.92
N GLU A 76 18.35 4.98 -16.07
CA GLU A 76 17.76 4.65 -17.37
C GLU A 76 17.72 3.13 -17.54
N ILE A 77 16.55 2.60 -17.86
CA ILE A 77 16.31 1.17 -17.98
C ILE A 77 15.73 0.80 -19.35
N GLN A 78 16.01 -0.43 -19.76
CA GLN A 78 15.28 -1.15 -20.78
C GLN A 78 14.37 -2.16 -20.10
N ILE A 79 13.09 -2.15 -20.42
CA ILE A 79 12.14 -3.14 -19.91
C ILE A 79 12.27 -4.40 -20.78
N ILE A 80 12.66 -5.52 -20.16
CA ILE A 80 12.87 -6.81 -20.84
C ILE A 80 11.59 -7.64 -20.77
N LYS A 81 10.97 -7.69 -19.58
CA LYS A 81 9.77 -8.47 -19.35
C LYS A 81 8.89 -7.78 -18.32
N THR A 82 7.65 -7.55 -18.69
CA THR A 82 6.61 -7.07 -17.80
C THR A 82 5.25 -7.57 -18.26
N SER A 83 4.34 -7.81 -17.32
CA SER A 83 2.92 -8.03 -17.63
C SER A 83 2.11 -6.73 -17.66
N SER A 84 2.71 -5.61 -17.27
CA SER A 84 2.06 -4.30 -17.25
C SER A 84 2.05 -3.65 -18.63
N THR A 85 1.02 -2.85 -18.89
CA THR A 85 1.02 -1.94 -20.04
C THR A 85 1.86 -0.70 -19.71
N ILE A 86 2.85 -0.41 -20.55
CA ILE A 86 3.72 0.77 -20.43
C ILE A 86 3.56 1.62 -21.69
N PHE A 87 3.36 2.93 -21.53
CA PHE A 87 3.33 3.86 -22.65
C PHE A 87 4.70 3.91 -23.33
N SER A 88 4.70 3.76 -24.66
CA SER A 88 5.93 3.80 -25.45
C SER A 88 6.66 5.13 -25.26
N SER A 89 7.97 5.05 -25.03
CA SER A 89 8.89 6.17 -24.95
C SER A 89 10.28 5.73 -25.42
N GLU A 90 11.09 6.69 -25.84
CA GLU A 90 12.49 6.44 -26.19
C GLU A 90 13.31 6.03 -24.96
N LYS A 91 12.92 6.51 -23.77
CA LYS A 91 13.65 6.28 -22.52
C LYS A 91 12.70 5.99 -21.37
N TYR A 92 13.16 5.13 -20.46
CA TYR A 92 12.43 4.77 -19.26
C TYR A 92 13.33 4.95 -18.04
N PHE A 93 12.80 5.59 -17.00
CA PHE A 93 13.53 5.83 -15.76
C PHE A 93 12.80 5.20 -14.57
N ILE A 94 13.56 4.58 -13.68
CA ILE A 94 13.08 3.98 -12.42
C ILE A 94 14.02 4.38 -11.29
N ALA A 95 13.53 4.47 -10.05
CA ALA A 95 14.42 4.74 -8.93
C ALA A 95 15.31 3.52 -8.66
N LYS A 96 16.63 3.75 -8.52
CA LYS A 96 17.64 2.69 -8.43
C LYS A 96 17.41 1.75 -7.25
N GLU A 97 16.90 2.28 -6.15
CA GLU A 97 16.58 1.52 -4.92
C GLU A 97 15.57 0.38 -5.14
N PHE A 98 14.79 0.43 -6.23
CA PHE A 98 13.82 -0.61 -6.55
C PHE A 98 14.38 -1.73 -7.42
N LEU A 99 15.66 -1.73 -7.75
CA LEU A 99 16.29 -2.75 -8.59
C LEU A 99 17.10 -3.74 -7.76
N LEU A 100 16.84 -5.02 -7.99
CA LEU A 100 17.54 -6.13 -7.35
C LEU A 100 18.28 -6.96 -8.38
N GLU A 101 19.43 -7.50 -8.00
CA GLU A 101 20.21 -8.36 -8.88
C GLU A 101 19.60 -9.76 -9.05
N LYS A 102 18.64 -10.12 -8.20
CA LYS A 102 17.97 -11.42 -8.18
C LYS A 102 16.48 -11.20 -7.90
N PRO A 103 15.60 -12.07 -8.44
CA PRO A 103 14.19 -12.00 -8.12
C PRO A 103 13.99 -12.32 -6.64
N VAL A 104 12.96 -11.71 -6.04
CA VAL A 104 12.56 -12.00 -4.66
C VAL A 104 11.36 -12.94 -4.68
N ASP A 105 11.48 -14.04 -3.96
CA ASP A 105 10.34 -14.87 -3.62
C ASP A 105 9.95 -14.63 -2.16
N TYR A 106 8.82 -13.95 -1.96
CA TYR A 106 8.25 -13.71 -0.64
C TYR A 106 7.37 -14.87 -0.14
N LYS A 107 7.34 -16.01 -0.85
CA LYS A 107 6.53 -17.16 -0.43
C LYS A 107 6.89 -17.63 0.98
N GLU A 108 8.19 -17.65 1.29
CA GLU A 108 8.73 -18.00 2.61
C GLU A 108 8.99 -16.75 3.48
N PHE A 109 7.93 -16.20 4.07
CA PHE A 109 8.04 -15.12 5.05
C PHE A 109 8.18 -15.67 6.48
N LYS A 110 9.21 -15.22 7.20
CA LYS A 110 9.51 -15.63 8.58
C LYS A 110 8.98 -14.67 9.65
N GLY A 111 8.40 -13.54 9.26
CA GLY A 111 7.82 -12.62 10.21
C GLY A 111 6.59 -13.20 10.90
N LYS A 112 6.25 -12.61 12.03
CA LYS A 112 5.21 -13.12 12.92
C LYS A 112 3.80 -12.67 12.56
N TYR A 113 3.62 -11.73 11.64
CA TYR A 113 2.29 -11.22 11.30
C TYR A 113 1.76 -11.84 10.01
N PHE A 114 0.43 -11.90 9.90
CA PHE A 114 -0.28 -12.14 8.65
C PHE A 114 -1.65 -11.46 8.67
N ILE A 115 -2.17 -11.17 7.48
CA ILE A 115 -3.48 -10.54 7.29
C ILE A 115 -4.42 -11.56 6.66
N VAL A 116 -5.66 -11.61 7.17
CA VAL A 116 -6.77 -12.27 6.50
C VAL A 116 -7.82 -11.23 6.15
N LEU A 117 -8.13 -11.10 4.87
CA LEU A 117 -9.29 -10.36 4.37
C LEU A 117 -10.38 -11.37 4.05
N ASN A 118 -11.42 -11.43 4.89
CA ASN A 118 -12.64 -12.15 4.54
C ASN A 118 -13.53 -11.23 3.71
N VAL A 119 -13.48 -11.43 2.39
CA VAL A 119 -14.23 -10.64 1.41
C VAL A 119 -15.74 -10.78 1.64
N ALA A 120 -16.20 -11.94 2.09
CA ALA A 120 -17.61 -12.22 2.32
C ALA A 120 -18.23 -11.27 3.36
N THR A 121 -17.49 -10.98 4.43
CA THR A 121 -17.91 -10.16 5.57
C THR A 121 -17.39 -8.72 5.50
N GLU A 122 -16.58 -8.41 4.48
CA GLU A 122 -15.88 -7.14 4.32
C GLU A 122 -15.06 -6.80 5.59
N THR A 123 -14.34 -7.80 6.12
CA THR A 123 -13.52 -7.67 7.33
C THR A 123 -12.06 -7.98 7.04
N LEU A 124 -11.16 -7.09 7.46
CA LEU A 124 -9.73 -7.35 7.49
C LEU A 124 -9.31 -7.59 8.93
N ARG A 125 -8.55 -8.67 9.16
CA ARG A 125 -7.99 -9.01 10.45
C ARG A 125 -6.48 -9.19 10.36
N LEU A 126 -5.76 -8.60 11.31
CA LEU A 126 -4.33 -8.80 11.50
C LEU A 126 -4.12 -9.81 12.63
N TYR A 127 -3.26 -10.80 12.40
CA TYR A 127 -2.92 -11.81 13.37
C TYR A 127 -1.42 -11.81 13.64
N GLU A 128 -1.07 -12.11 14.89
CA GLU A 128 0.26 -12.52 15.31
C GLU A 128 0.29 -14.04 15.43
N ARG A 129 1.24 -14.67 14.75
CA ARG A 129 1.49 -16.10 14.78
C ARG A 129 2.02 -16.50 16.14
N SER A 130 1.34 -17.44 16.79
CA SER A 130 1.82 -18.03 18.04
C SER A 130 2.92 -19.07 17.80
N CYS A 131 3.00 -19.64 16.60
CA CYS A 131 4.10 -20.49 16.16
C CYS A 131 4.23 -20.54 14.62
N ILE A 132 5.35 -21.10 14.14
CA ILE A 132 5.61 -21.27 12.70
C ILE A 132 5.00 -22.58 12.14
N GLU A 133 4.65 -23.52 13.01
CA GLU A 133 4.12 -24.84 12.66
C GLU A 133 2.60 -24.81 12.36
N ILE A 134 2.08 -25.95 11.85
CA ILE A 134 0.66 -26.17 11.55
C ILE A 134 -0.13 -26.30 12.87
N ASN A 135 -1.37 -25.81 12.92
CA ASN A 135 -2.32 -25.90 14.06
C ASN A 135 -2.09 -24.99 15.28
N CYS A 136 -1.39 -23.86 15.13
CA CYS A 136 -1.32 -22.89 16.23
C CYS A 136 -2.51 -21.92 16.24
N SER A 137 -3.10 -21.75 17.42
CA SER A 137 -4.06 -20.68 17.69
C SER A 137 -3.33 -19.34 17.66
N ASN A 138 -3.43 -18.63 16.52
CA ASN A 138 -2.85 -17.31 16.37
C ASN A 138 -3.65 -16.29 17.18
N LYS A 139 -3.03 -15.16 17.51
CA LYS A 139 -3.67 -14.10 18.26
C LYS A 139 -4.12 -12.99 17.31
N MET A 140 -5.41 -12.65 17.31
CA MET A 140 -5.90 -11.49 16.58
C MET A 140 -5.42 -10.20 17.27
N ILE A 141 -4.85 -9.29 16.47
CA ILE A 141 -4.26 -8.02 16.93
C ILE A 141 -5.12 -6.83 16.51
N LEU A 142 -5.82 -6.95 15.39
CA LEU A 142 -6.74 -5.94 14.88
C LEU A 142 -7.86 -6.62 14.09
N GLU A 143 -9.08 -6.15 14.28
CA GLU A 143 -10.19 -6.28 13.35
C GLU A 143 -10.55 -4.88 12.81
N THR A 144 -10.81 -4.78 11.50
CA THR A 144 -11.35 -3.55 10.91
C THR A 144 -12.33 -3.87 9.78
N GLU A 145 -13.37 -3.06 9.68
CA GLU A 145 -14.27 -3.07 8.55
C GLU A 145 -13.58 -2.47 7.32
N VAL A 146 -13.79 -3.09 6.16
CA VAL A 146 -13.31 -2.59 4.88
C VAL A 146 -14.46 -2.42 3.88
N VAL A 147 -14.15 -1.79 2.77
CA VAL A 147 -14.97 -1.82 1.55
C VAL A 147 -14.20 -2.62 0.51
N VAL A 148 -14.85 -3.66 -0.02
CA VAL A 148 -14.30 -4.51 -1.07
C VAL A 148 -14.85 -4.11 -2.44
N GLY A 149 -14.33 -4.74 -3.49
CA GLY A 149 -14.71 -4.49 -4.88
C GLY A 149 -16.21 -4.57 -5.16
N GLU A 150 -16.65 -3.92 -6.23
CA GLU A 150 -18.05 -3.95 -6.64
C GLU A 150 -18.51 -5.33 -7.09
N ASP A 151 -19.77 -5.67 -6.79
CA ASP A 151 -20.49 -6.79 -7.41
C ASP A 151 -20.83 -6.45 -8.88
N LYS A 152 -19.80 -6.32 -9.71
CA LYS A 152 -19.88 -6.01 -11.14
C LYS A 152 -19.40 -7.22 -11.93
N ASN A 153 -20.25 -7.71 -12.84
CA ASN A 153 -19.81 -8.67 -13.84
C ASN A 153 -18.94 -7.93 -14.85
N THR A 154 -17.67 -8.29 -14.91
CA THR A 154 -16.73 -7.83 -15.91
C THR A 154 -16.46 -8.95 -16.91
N PRO A 155 -16.10 -8.60 -18.16
CA PRO A 155 -15.61 -9.59 -19.12
C PRO A 155 -14.44 -10.40 -18.56
N LYS A 156 -14.31 -11.68 -18.95
CA LYS A 156 -13.29 -12.60 -18.39
C LYS A 156 -11.84 -12.16 -18.65
N ASP A 157 -11.62 -11.35 -19.68
CA ASP A 157 -10.34 -10.72 -20.05
C ASP A 157 -10.03 -9.47 -19.21
N ALA A 158 -11.02 -8.93 -18.48
CA ALA A 158 -10.88 -7.81 -17.57
C ALA A 158 -10.66 -8.26 -16.11
N LYS A 159 -9.84 -9.30 -15.91
CA LYS A 159 -9.53 -9.85 -14.58
C LYS A 159 -9.12 -8.77 -13.60
N GLY A 160 -9.56 -8.91 -12.36
CA GLY A 160 -9.30 -7.95 -11.29
C GLY A 160 -10.10 -6.66 -11.38
N LYS A 161 -10.90 -6.43 -12.45
CA LYS A 161 -11.83 -5.29 -12.51
C LYS A 161 -13.17 -5.71 -11.92
N GLY A 162 -13.66 -4.99 -10.90
CA GLY A 162 -14.95 -5.26 -10.26
C GLY A 162 -14.79 -5.93 -8.90
N ARG A 163 -15.15 -7.22 -8.79
CA ARG A 163 -15.10 -7.96 -7.52
C ARG A 163 -13.67 -8.11 -7.02
N SER A 164 -13.50 -8.16 -5.71
CA SER A 164 -12.21 -8.50 -5.11
C SER A 164 -11.84 -9.94 -5.45
N ILE A 165 -10.60 -10.15 -5.90
CA ILE A 165 -10.05 -11.48 -6.17
C ILE A 165 -9.68 -12.17 -4.85
N LEU A 166 -9.74 -13.49 -4.86
CA LEU A 166 -9.31 -14.34 -3.75
C LEU A 166 -7.90 -14.88 -4.01
N GLY A 167 -7.24 -15.38 -2.96
CA GLY A 167 -5.93 -16.03 -3.10
C GLY A 167 -4.97 -15.74 -1.97
N SER A 168 -3.76 -16.29 -2.11
CA SER A 168 -2.64 -16.04 -1.21
C SER A 168 -1.66 -15.05 -1.83
N PHE A 169 -1.51 -13.91 -1.17
CA PHE A 169 -0.62 -12.82 -1.58
C PHE A 169 0.42 -12.55 -0.48
N ARG A 170 1.37 -11.68 -0.80
CA ARG A 170 2.30 -11.04 0.13
C ARG A 170 2.22 -9.53 -0.03
N ALA A 171 2.46 -8.80 1.05
CA ALA A 171 2.73 -7.38 0.97
C ALA A 171 4.03 -7.19 0.16
N THR A 172 3.98 -6.45 -0.94
CA THR A 172 5.15 -6.25 -1.82
C THR A 172 5.73 -4.85 -1.72
N GLY A 173 5.00 -3.92 -1.11
CA GLY A 173 5.48 -2.56 -0.89
C GLY A 173 4.46 -1.70 -0.16
N TRP A 174 4.92 -0.54 0.29
CA TRP A 174 4.09 0.47 0.94
C TRP A 174 4.38 1.85 0.37
N THR A 175 3.34 2.62 0.09
CA THR A 175 3.46 4.04 -0.27
C THR A 175 2.58 4.89 0.63
N LYS A 176 3.17 5.95 1.20
CA LYS A 176 2.44 7.01 1.88
C LYS A 176 1.92 8.03 0.85
N PHE A 177 0.65 8.38 0.95
CA PHE A 177 -0.05 9.29 0.03
C PHE A 177 0.10 8.86 -1.43
N TYR A 178 -0.27 7.61 -1.70
CA TYR A 178 -0.22 7.07 -3.05
C TYR A 178 -1.13 7.86 -4.00
N GLU A 179 -0.67 7.99 -5.24
CA GLU A 179 -1.35 8.61 -6.37
C GLU A 179 -1.22 7.65 -7.55
N ASP A 180 -2.28 7.50 -8.34
CA ASP A 180 -2.24 6.61 -9.48
C ASP A 180 -1.36 7.18 -10.61
N SER A 181 -0.80 6.30 -11.42
CA SER A 181 0.05 6.70 -12.55
C SER A 181 -0.70 7.45 -13.65
N GLU A 182 -2.02 7.25 -13.75
CA GLU A 182 -2.88 7.89 -14.74
C GLU A 182 -3.31 9.30 -14.30
N GLY A 183 -3.05 9.70 -13.05
CA GLY A 183 -3.44 11.00 -12.50
C GLY A 183 -4.94 11.15 -12.27
N HIS A 184 -5.72 10.06 -12.32
CA HIS A 184 -7.15 10.12 -12.03
C HIS A 184 -7.44 10.38 -10.55
N TYR A 185 -6.54 9.95 -9.66
CA TYR A 185 -6.67 10.00 -8.22
C TYR A 185 -5.41 10.64 -7.62
N PRO A 186 -5.38 11.98 -7.55
CA PRO A 186 -4.29 12.73 -6.92
C PRO A 186 -4.04 12.26 -5.49
N ALA A 187 -2.77 12.33 -5.05
CA ALA A 187 -2.35 11.94 -3.71
C ALA A 187 -3.18 12.63 -2.63
N TRP A 188 -3.41 12.01 -1.48
CA TRP A 188 -4.07 12.68 -0.35
C TRP A 188 -3.30 13.96 0.01
N TYR A 189 -1.99 13.82 0.24
CA TYR A 189 -1.08 14.96 0.40
C TYR A 189 0.14 14.85 -0.51
N LYS A 190 0.54 16.00 -1.05
CA LYS A 190 1.78 16.20 -1.80
C LYS A 190 2.12 17.69 -1.73
N GLU A 191 3.39 18.00 -1.57
CA GLU A 191 3.86 19.39 -1.53
C GLU A 191 3.47 20.12 -2.83
N GLY A 192 3.05 21.38 -2.70
CA GLY A 192 2.57 22.20 -3.82
C GLY A 192 1.16 21.89 -4.32
N TYR A 193 0.49 20.86 -3.78
CA TYR A 193 -0.94 20.66 -4.06
C TYR A 193 -1.79 21.60 -3.21
N PRO A 194 -3.04 21.93 -3.64
CA PRO A 194 -3.96 22.67 -2.79
C PRO A 194 -4.18 21.99 -1.46
N ASP A 195 -4.55 22.79 -0.47
CA ASP A 195 -4.92 22.35 0.87
C ASP A 195 -6.00 21.27 0.82
N LEU A 196 -6.06 20.46 1.87
CA LEU A 196 -7.07 19.42 2.02
C LEU A 196 -8.40 20.02 2.50
N PRO A 197 -9.55 19.36 2.22
CA PRO A 197 -10.79 19.66 2.92
C PRO A 197 -10.57 19.66 4.44
N LYS A 198 -11.22 20.57 5.16
CA LYS A 198 -11.09 20.64 6.63
C LYS A 198 -11.61 19.37 7.29
N ALA A 199 -10.96 18.98 8.39
CA ALA A 199 -11.22 17.73 9.09
C ALA A 199 -12.59 17.69 9.81
N ASP A 200 -13.10 18.85 10.21
CA ASP A 200 -14.43 19.02 10.81
C ASP A 200 -15.59 18.99 9.80
N ASN A 201 -15.30 18.80 8.51
CA ASN A 201 -16.29 18.83 7.44
C ASN A 201 -16.45 17.47 6.76
N HIS A 202 -17.40 16.67 7.26
CA HIS A 202 -17.73 15.34 6.77
C HIS A 202 -18.44 15.31 5.39
N ASN A 203 -18.36 16.38 4.60
CA ASN A 203 -18.96 16.41 3.27
C ASN A 203 -18.06 15.69 2.25
N ILE A 204 -18.51 14.53 1.80
CA ILE A 204 -17.81 13.71 0.80
C ILE A 204 -17.58 14.44 -0.53
N THR A 205 -18.48 15.35 -0.93
CA THR A 205 -18.40 16.02 -2.24
C THR A 205 -17.22 16.98 -2.34
N LEU A 206 -16.69 17.44 -1.19
CA LEU A 206 -15.49 18.27 -1.17
C LEU A 206 -14.28 17.53 -1.76
N TRP A 207 -14.16 16.23 -1.50
CA TRP A 207 -13.05 15.41 -2.03
C TRP A 207 -13.09 15.23 -3.57
N PHE A 208 -14.19 15.62 -4.22
CA PHE A 208 -14.37 15.63 -5.67
C PHE A 208 -14.30 17.05 -6.27
N SER A 209 -14.15 18.09 -5.43
CA SER A 209 -14.19 19.48 -5.88
C SER A 209 -12.87 19.91 -6.51
N ASN A 210 -12.96 20.59 -7.65
CA ASN A 210 -11.84 21.17 -8.40
C ASN A 210 -10.95 22.09 -7.54
N GLN A 211 -11.48 22.72 -6.49
CA GLN A 211 -10.71 23.60 -5.61
C GLN A 211 -9.59 22.86 -4.84
N TYR A 212 -9.75 21.55 -4.64
CA TYR A 212 -8.78 20.70 -3.93
C TYR A 212 -7.97 19.80 -4.87
N MET A 213 -8.11 19.99 -6.19
CA MET A 213 -7.38 19.23 -7.19
C MET A 213 -6.10 19.96 -7.60
N PRO A 214 -5.00 19.23 -7.87
CA PRO A 214 -3.79 19.83 -8.42
C PRO A 214 -4.06 20.51 -9.76
N GLU A 215 -3.22 21.50 -10.07
CA GLU A 215 -3.21 22.17 -11.38
C GLU A 215 -2.25 21.45 -12.33
N ASN A 216 -2.69 21.31 -13.58
CA ASN A 216 -1.84 20.96 -14.71
C ASN A 216 -1.05 22.21 -15.15
N ASN A 217 -0.05 22.00 -16.01
CA ASN A 217 0.81 23.07 -16.52
C ASN A 217 0.04 24.15 -17.31
N ASP A 218 -1.15 23.85 -17.81
CA ASP A 218 -2.03 24.77 -18.53
C ASP A 218 -3.03 25.51 -17.59
N GLY A 219 -2.88 25.35 -16.27
CA GLY A 219 -3.76 25.92 -15.24
C GLY A 219 -5.09 25.17 -15.05
N THR A 220 -5.34 24.09 -15.81
CA THR A 220 -6.55 23.28 -15.62
C THR A 220 -6.43 22.39 -14.38
N LYS A 221 -7.56 22.11 -13.72
CA LYS A 221 -7.60 21.21 -12.56
C LYS A 221 -7.62 19.75 -13.01
N SER A 222 -6.83 18.92 -12.33
CA SER A 222 -6.59 17.52 -12.70
C SER A 222 -7.01 16.54 -11.62
N GLY A 223 -7.71 15.47 -12.00
CA GLY A 223 -8.14 14.40 -11.10
C GLY A 223 -9.66 14.32 -10.90
N LYS A 224 -10.11 13.16 -10.44
CA LYS A 224 -11.52 12.83 -10.19
C LYS A 224 -11.88 12.86 -8.71
N MET A 225 -10.94 12.45 -7.85
CA MET A 225 -11.12 12.42 -6.41
C MET A 225 -9.76 12.52 -5.72
N ARG A 226 -9.61 13.52 -4.83
CA ARG A 226 -8.39 13.76 -4.07
C ARG A 226 -8.25 12.67 -3.00
N GLY A 227 -7.07 12.07 -2.87
CA GLY A 227 -6.78 11.16 -1.76
C GLY A 227 -7.57 9.86 -1.74
N ALA A 228 -7.97 9.34 -2.90
CA ALA A 228 -8.75 8.10 -3.02
C ALA A 228 -8.13 6.90 -2.25
N PHE A 229 -6.79 6.89 -2.17
CA PHE A 229 -6.00 5.85 -1.51
C PHE A 229 -5.63 6.18 -0.05
N GLY A 230 -6.04 7.34 0.45
CA GLY A 230 -5.82 7.78 1.83
C GLY A 230 -4.35 7.95 2.22
N TRP A 231 -4.06 7.66 3.48
CA TRP A 231 -2.74 7.91 4.06
C TRP A 231 -1.68 6.93 3.58
N TYR A 232 -2.03 5.65 3.48
CA TYR A 232 -1.11 4.59 3.11
C TYR A 232 -1.77 3.59 2.15
N THR A 233 -0.95 3.05 1.25
CA THR A 233 -1.31 1.96 0.34
C THR A 233 -0.28 0.85 0.50
N MET A 234 -0.76 -0.36 0.80
CA MET A 234 -0.02 -1.61 0.72
C MET A 234 -0.27 -2.25 -0.64
N PHE A 235 0.80 -2.40 -1.41
CA PHE A 235 0.76 -3.24 -2.61
C PHE A 235 0.83 -4.70 -2.20
N VAL A 236 0.13 -5.53 -2.95
CA VAL A 236 0.11 -6.98 -2.74
C VAL A 236 0.39 -7.68 -4.04
N GLY A 237 1.06 -8.82 -3.97
CA GLY A 237 1.41 -9.65 -5.11
C GLY A 237 1.72 -11.09 -4.69
N PRO A 238 1.98 -12.00 -5.63
CA PRO A 238 1.92 -11.79 -7.08
C PRO A 238 0.48 -11.71 -7.63
N GLN A 239 0.32 -11.38 -8.91
CA GLN A 239 -0.95 -11.46 -9.64
C GLN A 239 -2.15 -10.81 -8.93
N SER A 240 -1.95 -9.63 -8.34
CA SER A 240 -3.02 -8.88 -7.67
C SER A 240 -3.93 -8.11 -8.60
N PHE A 241 -3.56 -8.01 -9.90
CA PHE A 241 -4.30 -7.29 -10.94
C PHE A 241 -4.64 -5.84 -10.54
N GLY A 242 -3.75 -5.18 -9.79
CA GLY A 242 -3.95 -3.81 -9.32
C GLY A 242 -4.87 -3.67 -8.11
N GLN A 243 -5.26 -4.78 -7.45
CA GLN A 243 -6.10 -4.75 -6.25
C GLN A 243 -5.28 -4.67 -4.97
N TRP A 244 -5.12 -3.45 -4.45
CA TRP A 244 -4.30 -3.15 -3.27
C TRP A 244 -5.11 -3.11 -1.97
N VAL A 245 -4.42 -2.93 -0.85
CA VAL A 245 -5.03 -2.62 0.44
C VAL A 245 -4.64 -1.19 0.81
N HIS A 246 -5.61 -0.30 0.99
CA HIS A 246 -5.32 1.13 1.14
C HIS A 246 -6.27 1.82 2.12
N GLY A 247 -5.94 3.07 2.47
CA GLY A 247 -6.79 3.96 3.27
C GLY A 247 -7.96 4.53 2.49
N THR A 248 -8.55 5.62 2.97
CA THR A 248 -9.66 6.29 2.28
C THR A 248 -9.50 7.80 2.33
N ILE A 249 -10.40 8.53 1.70
CA ILE A 249 -10.48 9.98 1.86
C ILE A 249 -10.72 10.34 3.34
N GLY A 250 -10.53 11.60 3.71
CA GLY A 250 -10.73 12.04 5.09
C GLY A 250 -9.47 12.08 5.93
N TRP A 251 -9.64 12.54 7.15
CA TRP A 251 -8.68 12.61 8.24
C TRP A 251 -8.88 11.41 9.17
N GLY A 252 -8.02 11.24 10.17
CA GLY A 252 -8.17 10.17 11.15
C GLY A 252 -9.38 10.40 12.04
N GLU A 253 -9.73 11.66 12.31
CA GLU A 253 -10.92 12.02 13.08
C GLU A 253 -12.25 11.65 12.40
N ASP A 254 -12.26 11.41 11.08
CA ASP A 254 -13.43 10.89 10.37
C ASP A 254 -13.74 9.42 10.72
N LYS A 255 -12.81 8.69 11.33
CA LYS A 255 -12.96 7.27 11.71
C LYS A 255 -13.51 6.45 10.54
N ASP A 256 -14.54 5.64 10.78
CA ASP A 256 -15.20 4.81 9.77
C ASP A 256 -16.26 5.54 8.94
N TYR A 257 -16.42 6.86 9.08
CA TYR A 257 -17.50 7.59 8.42
C TYR A 257 -17.53 7.31 6.92
N TYR A 258 -16.39 7.46 6.22
CA TYR A 258 -16.32 7.24 4.78
C TYR A 258 -16.43 5.77 4.36
N ILE A 259 -16.04 4.82 5.23
CA ILE A 259 -16.26 3.38 5.02
C ILE A 259 -17.76 3.08 5.08
N LYS A 260 -18.45 3.55 6.12
CA LYS A 260 -19.89 3.32 6.32
C LYS A 260 -20.74 4.10 5.31
N ALA A 261 -20.36 5.32 4.93
CA ALA A 261 -21.08 6.14 3.97
C ALA A 261 -21.20 5.46 2.60
N THR A 262 -20.13 4.78 2.14
CA THR A 262 -20.17 4.02 0.87
C THR A 262 -21.07 2.79 0.89
N LYS A 263 -21.52 2.35 2.06
CA LYS A 263 -22.49 1.25 2.22
C LYS A 263 -23.92 1.75 2.41
N LYS A 264 -24.12 3.04 2.70
CA LYS A 264 -25.44 3.68 2.93
C LYS A 264 -25.99 4.43 1.71
N MET A 265 -25.13 4.85 0.78
CA MET A 265 -25.53 5.66 -0.37
C MET A 265 -26.22 4.84 -1.47
N LEU A 266 -27.35 5.34 -1.98
CA LEU A 266 -27.88 4.94 -3.29
C LEU A 266 -26.81 5.18 -4.38
N PRO A 267 -26.74 4.36 -5.44
CA PRO A 267 -25.63 4.31 -6.41
C PRO A 267 -25.36 5.58 -7.26
N ASN A 268 -25.99 6.73 -6.98
CA ASN A 268 -26.13 7.83 -7.96
C ASN A 268 -25.54 9.20 -7.58
N VAL A 269 -24.65 9.32 -6.59
CA VAL A 269 -23.98 10.62 -6.35
C VAL A 269 -22.51 10.52 -6.72
N LEU A 270 -22.21 10.89 -7.97
CA LEU A 270 -20.90 11.10 -8.59
C LEU A 270 -19.90 9.94 -8.45
N SER A 271 -19.90 9.04 -9.43
CA SER A 271 -18.94 7.94 -9.64
C SER A 271 -18.84 6.96 -8.48
N ASN A 272 -19.34 5.74 -8.71
CA ASN A 272 -19.47 4.68 -7.71
C ASN A 272 -18.16 4.47 -6.91
N PRO A 273 -18.12 4.76 -5.59
CA PRO A 273 -16.89 4.89 -4.80
C PRO A 273 -16.30 3.54 -4.34
N ARG A 274 -16.88 2.41 -4.77
CA ARG A 274 -16.33 1.08 -4.48
C ARG A 274 -15.23 0.80 -5.51
N SER A 275 -14.06 0.44 -5.01
CA SER A 275 -12.85 0.22 -5.79
C SER A 275 -13.04 -0.85 -6.88
N SER A 276 -12.18 -0.81 -7.90
CA SER A 276 -11.97 -1.91 -8.86
C SER A 276 -11.33 -3.13 -8.19
N GLY A 277 -11.90 -3.62 -7.09
CA GLY A 277 -11.46 -4.83 -6.39
C GLY A 277 -10.50 -4.65 -5.21
N CYS A 278 -9.98 -3.46 -4.95
CA CYS A 278 -9.14 -3.18 -3.77
C CYS A 278 -9.89 -3.43 -2.44
N ALA A 279 -9.13 -3.42 -1.34
CA ALA A 279 -9.65 -3.39 0.02
C ALA A 279 -9.36 -2.01 0.65
N ARG A 280 -10.42 -1.25 0.87
CA ARG A 280 -10.35 0.12 1.37
C ARG A 280 -10.67 0.17 2.87
N ASN A 281 -9.76 0.71 3.66
CA ASN A 281 -9.82 0.83 5.12
C ASN A 281 -10.03 2.29 5.52
N ASN A 282 -10.43 2.55 6.77
CA ASN A 282 -10.24 3.88 7.34
C ASN A 282 -8.74 4.20 7.47
N ASN A 283 -8.42 5.49 7.57
CA ASN A 283 -7.04 5.95 7.53
C ASN A 283 -6.20 5.56 8.75
N GLU A 284 -6.81 5.50 9.94
CA GLU A 284 -6.13 5.08 11.16
C GLU A 284 -5.75 3.58 11.11
N ALA A 285 -6.67 2.74 10.62
CA ALA A 285 -6.46 1.30 10.47
C ALA A 285 -5.32 0.98 9.51
N ILE A 286 -5.29 1.61 8.32
CA ILE A 286 -4.19 1.36 7.36
C ILE A 286 -2.85 1.88 7.87
N ALA A 287 -2.85 2.97 8.65
CA ALA A 287 -1.65 3.49 9.29
C ALA A 287 -1.12 2.55 10.38
N TYR A 288 -2.02 1.95 11.18
CA TYR A 288 -1.64 0.93 12.16
C TYR A 288 -1.11 -0.35 11.48
N LEU A 289 -1.76 -0.81 10.40
CA LEU A 289 -1.25 -1.91 9.59
C LEU A 289 0.17 -1.60 9.08
N ARG A 290 0.42 -0.39 8.56
CA ARG A 290 1.75 0.04 8.10
C ARG A 290 2.82 -0.05 9.19
N GLN A 291 2.45 0.12 10.46
CA GLN A 291 3.39 0.04 11.58
C GLN A 291 3.91 -1.38 11.79
N LEU A 292 3.04 -2.39 11.65
CA LEU A 292 3.34 -3.78 11.99
C LEU A 292 3.69 -4.66 10.79
N VAL A 293 3.14 -4.34 9.62
CA VAL A 293 3.15 -5.21 8.44
C VAL A 293 4.34 -4.85 7.55
N GLU A 294 5.26 -5.80 7.45
CA GLU A 294 6.46 -5.67 6.64
C GLU A 294 6.25 -6.19 5.21
N VAL A 295 7.13 -5.79 4.30
CA VAL A 295 7.20 -6.42 2.97
C VAL A 295 7.50 -7.91 3.16
N GLY A 296 6.79 -8.74 2.40
CA GLY A 296 6.76 -10.19 2.54
C GLY A 296 5.64 -10.72 3.44
N THR A 297 4.95 -9.88 4.22
CA THR A 297 3.85 -10.37 5.10
C THR A 297 2.74 -11.06 4.31
N PRO A 298 2.27 -12.27 4.68
CA PRO A 298 1.13 -12.91 4.05
C PRO A 298 -0.15 -12.09 4.13
N VAL A 299 -0.81 -11.91 2.99
CA VAL A 299 -2.13 -11.26 2.85
C VAL A 299 -3.06 -12.23 2.16
N ILE A 300 -3.97 -12.82 2.91
CA ILE A 300 -4.78 -13.95 2.47
C ILE A 300 -6.21 -13.45 2.25
N LYS A 301 -6.68 -13.49 1.01
CA LYS A 301 -8.04 -13.08 0.64
C LYS A 301 -8.91 -14.32 0.50
N ILE A 302 -9.93 -14.42 1.35
CA ILE A 302 -10.85 -15.56 1.40
C ILE A 302 -12.30 -15.11 1.25
N TYR A 303 -13.18 -16.07 0.97
CA TYR A 303 -14.63 -15.87 0.99
C TYR A 303 -15.27 -17.02 1.77
N ALA A 304 -15.41 -16.84 3.08
CA ALA A 304 -15.76 -17.93 3.99
C ALA A 304 -16.81 -17.51 5.04
N GLN A 305 -17.53 -18.50 5.57
CA GLN A 305 -18.37 -18.32 6.76
C GLN A 305 -17.50 -18.17 8.00
N GLU A 306 -17.88 -17.29 8.92
CA GLU A 306 -17.14 -17.06 10.16
C GLU A 306 -17.69 -17.91 11.31
N LYS A 307 -16.79 -18.48 12.11
CA LYS A 307 -17.09 -19.12 13.39
C LYS A 307 -15.99 -18.81 14.40
N LEU A 308 -16.24 -19.16 15.65
CA LEU A 308 -15.24 -19.19 16.72
C LEU A 308 -14.76 -20.62 16.92
N PHE A 309 -13.45 -20.81 17.03
CA PHE A 309 -12.85 -22.07 17.46
C PHE A 309 -13.03 -22.27 18.96
N ASP A 310 -12.82 -21.21 19.76
CA ASP A 310 -13.19 -21.13 21.18
C ASP A 310 -14.37 -20.15 21.39
N PRO A 311 -15.61 -20.65 21.51
CA PRO A 311 -16.78 -19.80 21.76
C PRO A 311 -16.72 -19.02 23.08
N SER A 312 -15.85 -19.40 24.03
CA SER A 312 -15.75 -18.71 25.31
C SER A 312 -14.96 -17.40 25.24
N LEU A 313 -14.14 -17.23 24.18
CA LEU A 313 -13.31 -16.05 23.96
C LEU A 313 -12.48 -15.63 25.19
N LYS A 314 -12.08 -16.58 26.03
CA LYS A 314 -11.36 -16.31 27.29
C LYS A 314 -10.06 -15.53 27.05
N ASN A 315 -9.43 -15.74 25.89
CA ASN A 315 -8.20 -15.06 25.48
C ASN A 315 -8.42 -13.67 24.85
N TYR A 316 -9.67 -13.26 24.67
CA TYR A 316 -10.08 -12.01 24.03
C TYR A 316 -10.96 -11.16 24.95
N PRO A 317 -10.43 -10.69 26.11
CA PRO A 317 -11.21 -9.81 26.97
C PRO A 317 -11.55 -8.53 26.21
N ARG A 318 -12.80 -8.06 26.31
CA ARG A 318 -13.22 -6.77 25.74
C ARG A 318 -12.51 -5.63 26.48
N LYS A 319 -11.31 -5.29 26.03
CA LYS A 319 -10.48 -4.18 26.52
C LYS A 319 -10.30 -3.18 25.41
N VAL A 320 -10.43 -1.90 25.75
CA VAL A 320 -10.11 -0.81 24.81
C VAL A 320 -8.59 -0.72 24.73
N VAL A 321 -8.03 -1.14 23.61
CA VAL A 321 -6.62 -0.93 23.29
C VAL A 321 -6.51 0.33 22.43
N ARG A 322 -5.55 1.20 22.76
CA ARG A 322 -5.36 2.49 22.08
C ARG A 322 -3.98 2.55 21.47
N TRP A 323 -3.90 3.07 20.25
CA TRP A 323 -2.65 3.40 19.58
C TRP A 323 -2.64 4.89 19.25
N SER A 324 -1.67 5.62 19.78
CA SER A 324 -1.49 7.04 19.49
C SER A 324 -0.61 7.22 18.27
N TYR A 325 -1.03 8.08 17.35
CA TYR A 325 -0.32 8.31 16.09
C TYR A 325 -0.05 9.79 15.84
N VAL A 326 0.94 10.03 14.99
CA VAL A 326 1.32 11.33 14.46
C VAL A 326 1.54 11.19 12.95
N LEU A 327 0.59 11.66 12.15
CA LEU A 327 0.73 11.71 10.71
C LEU A 327 1.61 12.90 10.32
N THR A 328 2.62 12.63 9.49
CA THR A 328 3.58 13.63 9.01
C THR A 328 3.61 13.76 7.49
N LYS A 329 4.09 14.90 6.99
CA LYS A 329 4.36 15.16 5.56
C LYS A 329 5.45 14.24 5.00
N ASN A 330 6.41 13.84 5.85
CA ASN A 330 7.50 12.95 5.47
C ASN A 330 6.98 11.56 5.03
N LYS A 331 7.29 11.18 3.79
CA LYS A 331 6.84 9.94 3.15
C LYS A 331 7.50 8.68 3.72
N THR A 332 8.70 8.80 4.28
CA THR A 332 9.45 7.65 4.82
C THR A 332 9.07 7.34 6.26
N LEU A 333 8.51 8.32 6.98
CA LEU A 333 8.16 8.20 8.39
C LEU A 333 6.77 7.55 8.56
N ARG A 334 6.74 6.48 9.36
CA ARG A 334 5.51 5.81 9.83
C ARG A 334 4.81 6.71 10.84
N ALA A 335 3.53 6.45 11.09
CA ALA A 335 2.70 7.33 11.92
C ALA A 335 2.78 7.00 13.42
N ASP A 336 3.61 6.07 13.87
CA ASP A 336 3.72 5.78 15.29
C ASP A 336 4.25 6.99 16.07
N ARG A 337 3.57 7.35 17.16
CA ARG A 337 3.88 8.57 17.90
C ARG A 337 5.30 8.55 18.47
N GLU A 338 5.73 7.45 19.07
CA GLU A 338 7.06 7.38 19.69
C GLU A 338 8.17 7.47 18.63
N ASP A 339 8.00 6.76 17.52
CA ASP A 339 8.94 6.79 16.38
C ASP A 339 9.04 8.20 15.78
N VAL A 340 7.92 8.89 15.64
CA VAL A 340 7.87 10.27 15.09
C VAL A 340 8.53 11.26 16.03
N LEU A 341 8.18 11.26 17.31
CA LEU A 341 8.77 12.16 18.32
C LEU A 341 10.29 12.00 18.35
N LYS A 342 10.76 10.75 18.37
CA LYS A 342 12.20 10.42 18.37
C LYS A 342 12.89 10.91 17.10
N THR A 343 12.29 10.70 15.93
CA THR A 343 12.88 11.06 14.63
C THR A 343 12.93 12.56 14.42
N LEU A 344 11.90 13.28 14.87
CA LEU A 344 11.82 14.74 14.75
C LEU A 344 12.54 15.47 15.89
N GLY A 345 12.97 14.77 16.94
CA GLY A 345 13.64 15.37 18.08
C GLY A 345 12.74 16.31 18.89
N ILE A 346 11.43 16.04 18.93
CA ILE A 346 10.44 16.84 19.66
C ILE A 346 9.87 16.04 20.83
N THR A 347 9.46 16.74 21.89
CA THR A 347 8.81 16.15 23.06
C THR A 347 7.29 16.00 22.84
N SER A 348 6.66 15.12 23.62
CA SER A 348 5.20 15.01 23.64
C SER A 348 4.53 16.34 24.02
N ALA A 349 5.07 17.08 24.98
CA ALA A 349 4.48 18.34 25.43
C ALA A 349 4.52 19.45 24.37
N GLU A 350 5.60 19.52 23.58
CA GLU A 350 5.69 20.43 22.44
C GLU A 350 4.68 20.07 21.36
N LEU A 351 4.61 18.78 21.00
CA LEU A 351 3.66 18.29 20.01
C LEU A 351 2.20 18.56 20.41
N ASP A 352 1.85 18.27 21.67
CA ASP A 352 0.47 18.39 22.14
C ASP A 352 0.04 19.86 22.21
N ARG A 353 0.90 20.76 22.68
CA ARG A 353 0.64 22.21 22.68
C ARG A 353 0.48 22.75 21.26
N TYR A 354 1.37 22.36 20.35
CA TYR A 354 1.29 22.74 18.95
C TYR A 354 -0.02 22.26 18.32
N TRP A 355 -0.38 20.99 18.53
CA TRP A 355 -1.56 20.41 17.93
C TRP A 355 -2.85 21.00 18.49
N GLU A 356 -2.91 21.25 19.80
CA GLU A 356 -4.04 21.95 20.44
C GLU A 356 -4.26 23.34 19.83
N THR A 357 -3.18 24.14 19.73
CA THR A 357 -3.24 25.48 19.11
C THR A 357 -3.73 25.41 17.66
N LYS A 358 -3.19 24.46 16.88
CA LYS A 358 -3.59 24.25 15.48
C LYS A 358 -5.05 23.81 15.34
N ARG A 359 -5.56 22.97 16.24
CA ARG A 359 -6.96 22.53 16.25
C ARG A 359 -7.94 23.65 16.57
N LEU A 360 -7.54 24.63 17.38
CA LEU A 360 -8.36 25.81 17.69
C LEU A 360 -8.43 26.80 16.51
N GLY A 361 -7.66 26.57 15.45
CA GLY A 361 -7.60 27.45 14.28
C GLY A 361 -6.71 28.67 14.48
N ASP A 362 -5.92 28.69 15.55
CA ASP A 362 -4.99 29.77 15.84
C ASP A 362 -3.81 29.76 14.85
N VAL A 363 -3.29 30.95 14.56
CA VAL A 363 -2.11 31.10 13.70
C VAL A 363 -0.87 30.66 14.49
N VAL A 364 -0.35 29.48 14.16
CA VAL A 364 0.96 29.04 14.66
C VAL A 364 2.04 29.56 13.72
N ILE A 365 2.81 30.55 14.16
CA ILE A 365 4.00 31.01 13.44
C ILE A 365 5.19 30.17 13.90
N LEU A 366 5.69 29.33 13.01
CA LEU A 366 6.89 28.52 13.23
C LEU A 366 8.02 29.00 12.33
N ASP A 367 9.27 28.77 12.75
CA ASP A 367 10.40 28.81 11.82
C ASP A 367 10.13 27.80 10.69
N PRO A 368 10.35 28.12 9.40
CA PRO A 368 10.14 27.17 8.30
C PRO A 368 10.86 25.82 8.47
N LYS A 369 11.99 25.81 9.20
CA LYS A 369 12.77 24.61 9.51
C LYS A 369 12.32 23.88 10.77
N ASP A 370 11.33 24.40 11.49
CA ASP A 370 10.81 23.78 12.69
C ASP A 370 10.23 22.38 12.36
N PRO A 371 10.65 21.31 13.09
CA PRO A 371 10.13 19.96 12.86
C PRO A 371 8.60 19.85 12.99
N LEU A 372 7.94 20.74 13.76
CA LEU A 372 6.48 20.76 13.91
C LEU A 372 5.75 21.09 12.58
N ASN A 373 6.43 21.72 11.61
CA ASN A 373 5.88 21.93 10.26
C ASN A 373 5.62 20.63 9.50
N GLN A 374 6.22 19.51 9.94
CA GLN A 374 5.97 18.18 9.38
C GLN A 374 4.65 17.60 9.84
N ILE A 375 4.07 18.07 10.95
CA ILE A 375 2.90 17.46 11.58
C ILE A 375 1.61 17.82 10.83
N MET A 376 0.94 16.79 10.34
CA MET A 376 -0.33 16.88 9.64
C MET A 376 -1.50 16.59 10.56
N GLU A 377 -1.40 15.52 11.35
CA GLU A 377 -2.45 15.11 12.29
C GLU A 377 -1.86 14.41 13.52
N VAL A 378 -2.47 14.63 14.69
CA VAL A 378 -2.22 13.83 15.90
C VAL A 378 -3.55 13.27 16.38
N GLY A 379 -3.56 11.99 16.71
CA GLY A 379 -4.78 11.32 17.16
C GLY A 379 -4.54 10.03 17.91
N THR A 380 -5.64 9.33 18.19
CA THR A 380 -5.63 8.04 18.85
C THR A 380 -6.65 7.13 18.19
N TYR A 381 -6.15 5.98 17.74
CA TYR A 381 -6.94 4.91 17.17
C TYR A 381 -7.34 3.92 18.26
N HIS A 382 -8.61 3.55 18.29
CA HIS A 382 -9.12 2.50 19.19
C HIS A 382 -9.10 1.18 18.44
N LEU A 383 -8.16 0.31 18.81
CA LEU A 383 -8.01 -0.98 18.16
C LEU A 383 -9.15 -1.90 18.59
N ASP A 384 -9.85 -2.45 17.60
CA ASP A 384 -10.73 -3.57 17.85
C ASP A 384 -9.89 -4.86 17.89
N THR A 385 -9.83 -5.48 19.06
CA THR A 385 -9.04 -6.69 19.30
C THR A 385 -9.94 -7.88 19.62
N HIS A 386 -11.26 -7.71 19.55
CA HIS A 386 -12.22 -8.75 19.90
C HIS A 386 -12.80 -9.38 18.64
N PRO A 387 -12.73 -10.71 18.48
CA PRO A 387 -13.21 -11.37 17.28
C PRO A 387 -14.75 -11.42 17.30
N ASP A 388 -15.38 -10.58 16.49
CA ASP A 388 -16.85 -10.55 16.35
C ASP A 388 -17.26 -11.26 15.05
N THR A 389 -18.03 -12.36 15.18
CA THR A 389 -18.52 -13.12 14.03
C THR A 389 -19.64 -12.40 13.31
N ILE A 390 -19.61 -12.40 11.99
CA ILE A 390 -20.72 -11.87 11.17
C ILE A 390 -21.55 -13.02 10.61
N GLU A 391 -22.85 -12.96 10.87
CA GLU A 391 -23.79 -13.99 10.42
C GLU A 391 -23.87 -14.05 8.89
N PHE A 392 -23.76 -15.27 8.36
CA PHE A 392 -23.85 -15.55 6.94
C PHE A 392 -25.32 -15.58 6.48
N THR A 393 -25.67 -14.68 5.56
CA THR A 393 -26.95 -14.76 4.83
C THR A 393 -26.74 -15.48 3.50
N PRO A 394 -27.46 -16.58 3.21
CA PRO A 394 -27.32 -17.29 1.94
C PRO A 394 -27.66 -16.44 0.70
N GLY A 395 -26.87 -16.59 -0.36
CA GLY A 395 -26.98 -15.76 -1.57
C GLY A 395 -28.32 -15.92 -2.30
N GLU A 396 -28.88 -17.13 -2.27
CA GLU A 396 -30.18 -17.48 -2.81
C GLU A 396 -31.36 -16.81 -2.08
N LYS A 397 -31.12 -16.25 -0.88
CA LYS A 397 -32.10 -15.52 -0.08
C LYS A 397 -31.94 -13.99 -0.19
N MET A 398 -31.04 -13.49 -1.04
CA MET A 398 -30.72 -12.07 -1.12
C MET A 398 -30.90 -11.48 -2.53
N SER A 399 -31.61 -10.35 -2.59
CA SER A 399 -31.64 -9.52 -3.79
C SER A 399 -30.29 -8.82 -4.03
N LYS A 400 -30.00 -8.44 -5.28
CA LYS A 400 -28.78 -7.68 -5.63
C LYS A 400 -28.64 -6.37 -4.85
N PHE A 401 -29.77 -5.73 -4.52
CA PHE A 401 -29.77 -4.51 -3.70
C PHE A 401 -29.52 -4.82 -2.23
N GLY A 402 -30.13 -5.88 -1.69
CA GLY A 402 -29.94 -6.33 -0.32
C GLY A 402 -28.50 -6.69 0.03
N ARG A 403 -27.70 -7.16 -0.95
CA ARG A 403 -26.27 -7.47 -0.78
C ARG A 403 -25.40 -6.24 -0.49
N LYS A 404 -25.83 -5.05 -0.92
CA LYS A 404 -25.05 -3.81 -0.82
C LYS A 404 -25.26 -3.06 0.50
N ILE A 405 -26.27 -3.47 1.29
CA ILE A 405 -26.73 -2.79 2.50
C ILE A 405 -26.36 -3.63 3.72
N ASN A 406 -25.64 -3.03 4.66
CA ASN A 406 -25.13 -3.67 5.87
C ASN A 406 -24.19 -4.85 5.58
N ARG A 407 -23.65 -5.48 6.64
CA ARG A 407 -22.77 -6.65 6.55
C ARG A 407 -23.61 -7.91 6.78
N LYS A 408 -23.76 -8.72 5.73
CA LYS A 408 -24.57 -9.96 5.71
C LYS A 408 -23.73 -11.22 5.60
N GLY A 409 -22.41 -11.08 5.76
CA GLY A 409 -21.44 -12.16 5.58
C GLY A 409 -21.42 -12.80 4.20
N ASN A 410 -21.95 -12.13 3.17
CA ASN A 410 -21.99 -12.63 1.81
C ASN A 410 -22.16 -11.49 0.79
N VAL A 411 -21.17 -10.59 0.72
CA VAL A 411 -21.23 -9.35 -0.10
C VAL A 411 -21.54 -9.56 -1.58
N TYR A 412 -21.19 -10.72 -2.16
CA TYR A 412 -21.44 -11.05 -3.57
C TYR A 412 -22.60 -12.03 -3.78
N GLY A 413 -23.28 -12.43 -2.69
CA GLY A 413 -24.40 -13.36 -2.74
C GLY A 413 -24.06 -14.69 -3.39
N VAL A 414 -22.89 -15.24 -3.03
CA VAL A 414 -22.52 -16.63 -3.35
C VAL A 414 -23.56 -17.55 -2.72
N LYS A 415 -24.03 -18.53 -3.49
CA LYS A 415 -25.04 -19.49 -3.01
C LYS A 415 -24.44 -20.39 -1.95
N SER A 416 -25.26 -20.82 -0.99
CA SER A 416 -24.80 -21.63 0.16
C SER A 416 -24.00 -22.88 -0.26
N TRP A 417 -24.43 -23.60 -1.30
CA TRP A 417 -23.76 -24.81 -1.79
C TRP A 417 -22.46 -24.56 -2.57
N ASN A 418 -22.18 -23.30 -2.94
CA ASN A 418 -20.92 -22.91 -3.57
C ASN A 418 -19.89 -22.39 -2.56
N MET A 419 -20.32 -22.15 -1.31
CA MET A 419 -19.42 -21.84 -0.21
C MET A 419 -18.73 -23.11 0.27
N SER A 420 -17.42 -23.05 0.49
CA SER A 420 -16.65 -24.19 0.99
C SER A 420 -15.80 -23.76 2.19
N GLY A 421 -15.96 -24.48 3.30
CA GLY A 421 -15.18 -24.33 4.50
C GLY A 421 -15.65 -23.27 5.49
N THR A 422 -14.93 -23.20 6.59
CA THR A 422 -15.19 -22.31 7.74
C THR A 422 -13.91 -21.56 8.10
N TYR A 423 -14.05 -20.27 8.39
CA TYR A 423 -13.00 -19.43 8.91
C TYR A 423 -13.18 -19.19 10.40
N PHE A 424 -12.21 -19.65 11.20
CA PHE A 424 -12.17 -19.43 12.64
C PHE A 424 -11.48 -18.10 12.95
N ILE A 425 -12.28 -17.08 13.23
CA ILE A 425 -11.80 -15.69 13.29
C ILE A 425 -10.95 -15.40 14.53
N ASP A 426 -11.09 -16.17 15.59
CA ASP A 426 -10.33 -16.07 16.83
C ASP A 426 -8.94 -16.71 16.75
N THR A 427 -8.70 -17.59 15.78
CA THR A 427 -7.40 -18.27 15.59
C THR A 427 -6.75 -17.93 14.25
N GLY A 428 -7.49 -17.33 13.32
CA GLY A 428 -7.01 -17.05 11.96
C GLY A 428 -6.83 -18.32 11.13
N THR A 429 -7.55 -19.40 11.44
CA THR A 429 -7.42 -20.71 10.76
C THR A 429 -8.64 -21.07 9.92
N LEU A 430 -8.48 -21.98 8.96
CA LEU A 430 -9.49 -22.40 8.00
C LEU A 430 -9.73 -23.91 8.09
N TYR A 431 -10.98 -24.34 8.01
CA TYR A 431 -11.35 -25.75 7.98
C TYR A 431 -12.10 -26.07 6.68
N ASN A 432 -11.62 -27.08 5.94
CA ASN A 432 -12.17 -27.53 4.65
C ASN A 432 -12.45 -26.40 3.65
N TYR A 433 -11.61 -25.37 3.63
CA TYR A 433 -11.79 -24.20 2.78
C TYR A 433 -11.32 -24.42 1.34
N ASN A 434 -12.10 -23.91 0.40
CA ASN A 434 -11.73 -23.72 -1.00
C ASN A 434 -12.36 -22.42 -1.52
N HIS A 435 -11.71 -21.79 -2.50
CA HIS A 435 -12.27 -20.60 -3.15
C HIS A 435 -13.58 -20.96 -3.89
N PRO A 436 -14.68 -20.21 -3.71
CA PRO A 436 -15.89 -20.39 -4.49
C PRO A 436 -15.63 -20.02 -5.97
N SER A 437 -15.63 -21.02 -6.85
CA SER A 437 -15.16 -20.87 -8.24
C SER A 437 -16.19 -20.33 -9.24
N GLU A 438 -17.47 -20.19 -8.87
CA GLU A 438 -18.53 -19.83 -9.82
C GLU A 438 -18.48 -18.35 -10.24
N ILE A 439 -18.19 -17.42 -9.31
CA ILE A 439 -18.31 -15.98 -9.56
C ILE A 439 -17.11 -15.13 -9.12
N LEU A 440 -16.14 -15.72 -8.41
CA LEU A 440 -14.96 -15.03 -7.89
C LEU A 440 -13.71 -15.49 -8.60
N GLU A 441 -12.93 -14.51 -9.03
CA GLU A 441 -11.63 -14.74 -9.62
C GLU A 441 -10.59 -15.01 -8.52
N THR A 442 -9.57 -15.77 -8.88
CA THR A 442 -8.42 -16.06 -8.03
C THR A 442 -7.16 -15.44 -8.63
N GLY A 443 -6.29 -14.94 -7.76
CA GLY A 443 -4.93 -14.50 -8.08
C GLY A 443 -3.95 -15.00 -7.02
N GLY A 444 -2.82 -14.32 -6.88
CA GLY A 444 -1.80 -14.70 -5.89
C GLY A 444 -0.90 -15.81 -6.42
N PHE A 445 -0.29 -16.55 -5.50
CA PHE A 445 0.51 -17.72 -5.88
C PHE A 445 -0.39 -18.83 -6.44
N PRO A 446 -0.11 -19.34 -7.65
CA PRO A 446 -0.99 -20.30 -8.34
C PRO A 446 -1.05 -21.67 -7.64
N ASP A 447 -0.04 -22.01 -6.84
CA ASP A 447 0.09 -23.27 -6.12
C ASP A 447 -0.25 -23.15 -4.61
N GLU A 448 -0.79 -22.01 -4.18
CA GLU A 448 -1.17 -21.76 -2.79
C GLU A 448 -2.57 -21.13 -2.70
N VAL A 449 -3.60 -21.97 -2.54
CA VAL A 449 -4.98 -21.50 -2.26
C VAL A 449 -4.98 -20.64 -1.00
N THR A 450 -4.38 -21.20 0.06
CA THR A 450 -4.02 -20.56 1.33
C THR A 450 -2.77 -21.24 1.89
N PRO A 451 -1.97 -20.56 2.72
CA PRO A 451 -0.80 -21.18 3.35
C PRO A 451 -1.16 -22.43 4.18
N PRO A 452 -0.38 -23.52 4.11
CA PRO A 452 -0.71 -24.78 4.81
C PRO A 452 -0.88 -24.63 6.33
N TRP A 453 -0.14 -23.72 6.96
CA TRP A 453 -0.20 -23.48 8.41
C TRP A 453 -1.50 -22.82 8.87
N MET A 454 -2.33 -22.30 7.95
CA MET A 454 -3.66 -21.80 8.28
C MET A 454 -4.71 -22.90 8.38
N MET A 455 -4.44 -24.10 7.85
CA MET A 455 -5.44 -25.16 7.78
C MET A 455 -5.59 -25.84 9.15
N ALA A 456 -6.77 -25.69 9.76
CA ALA A 456 -7.17 -26.43 10.94
C ALA A 456 -7.42 -27.90 10.56
N LYS A 457 -6.96 -28.81 11.43
CA LYS A 457 -7.24 -30.25 11.31
C LYS A 457 -8.55 -30.62 12.00
#